data_AF-G4U1T1-F1
#
_entry.id   AF-G4U1T1-F1
#
_cell.length_a   1.000
_cell.length_b   1.000
_cell.length_c   1.000
_cell.angle_alpha   90.00
_cell.angle_beta   90.00
_cell.angle_gamma   90.00
#
_symmetry.space_group_name_H-M   'P 1'
#
loop_
_entity.id
_entity.type
_entity.pdbx_description
1 polymer ?
#
loop_
_entity_poly.entity_id
_entity_poly.type
_entity_poly.pdbx_seq_one_letter_code
_entity_poly.pdbx_strand_id
1 'polypeptide(L)'
;PFLPSRLFELQDTKSAQSLAQIYEDEYTAASSGGVVDDRDGKLKKEHEELEAIWEGIANKLDALCNAHFTPKSAKGVISVVSNLPSTTMESALPTAKTASSLLAPEEVFSTTAPGVIASREEMTPEEKQALRMKNRKKRMKMRKTLDASVDKYSRMNKGQKPSKDGEPNGGKKGKKAQEKEEKARALKSIVKTGRGVTVVGK
;
A
#
# COMPACT_ATOMS: atom_id res chain seq x y z
N PRO A 1 -3.75 -4.03 12.07
CA PRO A 1 -4.68 -3.02 12.64
C PRO A 1 -5.69 -3.76 13.53
N PHE A 2 -6.08 -3.15 14.64
CA PHE A 2 -7.16 -3.68 15.48
C PHE A 2 -8.48 -3.52 14.71
N LEU A 3 -9.27 -4.60 14.64
CA LEU A 3 -10.56 -4.66 13.98
C LEU A 3 -11.54 -5.27 14.97
N PRO A 4 -12.34 -4.46 15.69
CA PRO A 4 -13.30 -4.98 16.66
C PRO A 4 -14.32 -5.93 16.02
N SER A 5 -14.60 -5.79 14.72
CA SER A 5 -15.44 -6.71 13.95
C SER A 5 -14.97 -8.17 13.95
N ARG A 6 -13.67 -8.42 14.13
CA ARG A 6 -13.12 -9.80 14.14
C ARG A 6 -13.45 -10.56 15.42
N LEU A 7 -13.73 -9.85 16.50
CA LEU A 7 -14.16 -10.44 17.77
C LEU A 7 -15.67 -10.60 17.70
N PHE A 8 -16.15 -11.84 17.71
CA PHE A 8 -17.58 -12.11 17.78
C PHE A 8 -18.01 -12.03 19.25
N GLU A 9 -18.82 -11.03 19.56
CA GLU A 9 -19.42 -10.85 20.87
C GLU A 9 -20.93 -10.77 20.66
N LEU A 10 -21.65 -11.72 21.28
CA LEU A 10 -23.10 -11.78 21.21
C LEU A 10 -23.67 -10.87 22.30
N GLN A 11 -24.57 -9.96 21.93
CA GLN A 11 -25.28 -9.11 22.87
C GLN A 11 -26.55 -9.83 23.35
N ASP A 12 -26.67 -10.11 24.65
CA ASP A 12 -27.84 -10.77 25.25
C ASP A 12 -29.04 -9.82 25.47
N THR A 13 -28.94 -8.58 24.99
CA THR A 13 -30.04 -7.60 25.03
C THR A 13 -31.00 -7.79 23.87
N LYS A 14 -32.26 -7.37 24.04
CA LYS A 14 -33.24 -7.36 22.94
C LYS A 14 -32.70 -6.58 21.74
N SER A 15 -32.92 -7.09 20.53
CA SER A 15 -32.54 -6.41 19.29
C SER A 15 -33.17 -5.01 19.23
N ALA A 16 -32.36 -4.00 18.95
CA ALA A 16 -32.83 -2.64 18.70
C ALA A 16 -33.47 -2.49 17.30
N GLN A 17 -33.16 -3.41 16.40
CA GLN A 17 -33.55 -3.41 15.00
C GLN A 17 -34.67 -4.43 14.75
N SER A 18 -35.64 -4.06 13.90
CA SER A 18 -36.71 -4.98 13.47
C SER A 18 -36.21 -5.93 12.37
N LEU A 19 -36.87 -7.08 12.19
CA LEU A 19 -36.48 -8.05 11.16
C LEU A 19 -36.49 -7.45 9.75
N ALA A 20 -37.47 -6.61 9.43
CA ALA A 20 -37.55 -5.95 8.12
C ALA A 20 -36.35 -5.03 7.88
N GLN A 21 -35.90 -4.32 8.91
CA GLN A 21 -34.77 -3.40 8.85
C GLN A 21 -33.44 -4.14 8.68
N ILE A 22 -33.27 -5.29 9.36
CA ILE A 22 -32.08 -6.15 9.16
C ILE A 22 -31.98 -6.60 7.70
N TYR A 23 -33.10 -7.00 7.08
CA TYR A 23 -33.10 -7.40 5.67
C TYR A 23 -32.81 -6.24 4.71
N GLU A 24 -33.30 -5.03 5.01
CA GLU A 24 -33.00 -3.84 4.22
C GLU A 24 -31.51 -3.48 4.32
N ASP A 25 -30.95 -3.49 5.53
CA ASP A 25 -29.54 -3.20 5.80
C ASP A 25 -28.62 -4.25 5.14
N GLU A 26 -28.98 -5.54 5.17
CA GLU A 26 -28.24 -6.59 4.47
C GLU A 26 -28.28 -6.41 2.95
N TYR A 27 -29.43 -6.05 2.39
CA TYR A 27 -29.58 -5.81 0.95
C TYR A 27 -28.76 -4.60 0.48
N THR A 28 -28.81 -3.50 1.23
CA THR A 28 -28.02 -2.30 0.93
C THR A 28 -26.52 -2.55 1.11
N ALA A 29 -26.11 -3.33 2.13
CA ALA A 29 -24.72 -3.72 2.33
C ALA A 29 -24.18 -4.63 1.21
N ALA A 30 -25.01 -5.55 0.69
CA ALA A 30 -24.66 -6.38 -0.46
C ALA A 30 -24.47 -5.56 -1.74
N SER A 31 -25.28 -4.50 -1.93
CA SER A 31 -25.19 -3.60 -3.08
C SER A 31 -24.00 -2.62 -3.00
N SER A 32 -23.68 -2.12 -1.79
CA SER A 32 -22.65 -1.11 -1.55
C SER A 32 -21.24 -1.65 -1.28
N GLY A 33 -21.06 -2.97 -1.23
CA GLY A 33 -19.73 -3.61 -1.19
C GLY A 33 -19.20 -3.93 0.21
N GLY A 34 -20.09 -4.14 1.20
CA GLY A 34 -19.75 -4.78 2.46
C GLY A 34 -20.29 -4.08 3.72
N VAL A 35 -20.59 -4.88 4.73
CA VAL A 35 -21.01 -4.42 6.06
C VAL A 35 -19.82 -3.76 6.77
N VAL A 36 -19.88 -2.44 6.97
CA VAL A 36 -19.06 -1.79 7.98
C VAL A 36 -19.74 -2.12 9.31
N ASP A 37 -19.16 -3.04 10.09
CA ASP A 37 -19.62 -3.31 11.44
C ASP A 37 -19.67 -1.99 12.23
N ASP A 38 -20.79 -1.72 12.91
CA ASP A 38 -20.98 -0.51 13.71
C ASP A 38 -19.81 -0.24 14.66
N ARG A 39 -19.15 -1.30 15.15
CA ARG A 39 -17.98 -1.21 16.02
C ARG A 39 -16.75 -0.67 15.30
N ASP A 40 -16.51 -1.11 14.07
CA ASP A 40 -15.42 -0.59 13.23
C ASP A 40 -15.70 0.88 12.87
N GLY A 41 -16.96 1.25 12.65
CA GLY A 41 -17.39 2.63 12.45
C GLY A 41 -17.12 3.53 13.66
N LYS A 42 -17.49 3.08 14.87
CA LYS A 42 -17.23 3.80 16.13
C LYS A 42 -15.73 3.99 16.37
N LEU A 43 -14.93 2.94 16.21
CA LEU A 43 -13.48 3.02 16.38
C LEU A 43 -12.83 3.99 15.38
N LYS A 44 -13.29 4.04 14.13
CA LYS A 44 -12.81 5.02 13.16
C LYS A 44 -13.10 6.45 13.60
N LYS A 45 -14.31 6.72 14.11
CA LYS A 45 -14.66 8.05 14.64
C LYS A 45 -13.76 8.44 15.82
N GLU A 46 -13.54 7.53 16.76
CA GLU A 46 -12.62 7.77 17.88
C GLU A 46 -11.19 8.06 17.40
N HIS A 47 -10.70 7.33 16.39
CA HIS A 47 -9.39 7.61 15.80
C HIS A 47 -9.33 8.99 15.12
N GLU A 48 -10.38 9.38 14.38
CA GLU A 48 -10.49 10.70 13.75
C GLU A 48 -10.49 11.83 14.79
N GLU A 49 -11.23 11.66 15.90
CA GLU A 49 -11.27 12.61 17.01
C GLU A 49 -9.89 12.75 17.68
N LEU A 50 -9.21 11.63 17.94
CA LEU A 50 -7.85 11.62 18.49
C LEU A 50 -6.85 12.29 17.55
N GLU A 51 -6.94 12.05 16.24
CA GLU A 51 -6.06 12.69 15.25
C GLU A 51 -6.30 14.21 15.20
N ALA A 52 -7.55 14.67 15.27
CA ALA A 52 -7.89 16.08 15.33
C ALA A 52 -7.34 16.77 16.59
N ILE A 53 -7.51 16.14 17.77
CA ILE A 53 -6.96 16.67 19.04
C ILE A 53 -5.44 16.71 18.99
N TRP A 54 -4.81 15.65 18.48
CA TRP A 54 -3.37 15.56 18.34
C TRP A 54 -2.81 16.65 17.42
N GLU A 55 -3.44 16.89 16.27
CA GLU A 55 -3.05 17.95 15.36
C GLU A 55 -3.20 19.34 16.00
N GLY A 56 -4.29 19.56 16.74
CA GLY A 56 -4.48 20.80 17.50
C GLY A 56 -3.40 21.04 18.56
N ILE A 57 -2.99 20.00 19.30
CA ILE A 57 -1.92 20.09 20.30
C ILE A 57 -0.57 20.31 19.62
N ALA A 58 -0.25 19.56 18.56
CA ALA A 58 0.98 19.70 17.82
C ALA A 58 1.15 21.12 17.27
N ASN A 59 0.10 21.68 16.65
CA ASN A 59 0.13 23.05 16.13
C ASN A 59 0.37 24.10 17.23
N LYS A 60 -0.20 23.91 18.43
CA LYS A 60 0.04 24.79 19.59
C LYS A 60 1.48 24.68 20.10
N LEU A 61 2.03 23.47 20.17
CA LEU A 61 3.42 23.25 20.57
C LEU A 61 4.40 23.82 19.55
N ASP A 62 4.14 23.62 18.26
CA ASP A 62 4.95 24.17 17.17
C ASP A 62 4.96 25.71 17.21
N ALA A 63 3.82 26.34 17.50
CA ALA A 63 3.73 27.79 17.71
C ALA A 63 4.49 28.27 18.95
N LEU A 64 4.40 27.54 20.08
CA LEU A 64 5.14 27.85 21.31
C LEU A 64 6.66 27.77 21.11
N CYS A 65 7.10 26.83 20.27
CA CYS A 65 8.51 26.61 19.93
C CYS A 65 9.00 27.50 18.77
N ASN A 66 8.29 28.57 18.40
CA ASN A 66 8.64 29.48 17.30
C ASN A 66 8.91 28.75 15.96
N ALA A 67 8.14 27.70 15.68
CA ALA A 67 8.28 26.84 14.51
C ALA A 67 9.64 26.13 14.36
N HIS A 68 10.43 26.00 15.43
CA HIS A 68 11.64 25.18 15.46
C HIS A 68 11.32 23.74 15.92
N PHE A 69 10.71 22.94 15.04
CA PHE A 69 10.33 21.56 15.32
C PHE A 69 10.80 20.59 14.23
N THR A 70 10.84 19.30 14.55
CA THR A 70 11.12 18.26 13.55
C THR A 70 9.86 18.01 12.71
N PRO A 71 9.93 18.13 11.37
CA PRO A 71 8.75 17.99 10.52
C PRO A 71 8.09 16.61 10.70
N LYS A 72 6.75 16.58 10.59
CA LYS A 72 5.97 15.35 10.70
C LYS A 72 6.48 14.30 9.70
N SER A 73 6.50 13.03 10.10
CA SER A 73 6.92 11.94 9.21
C SER A 73 6.05 11.90 7.95
N ALA A 74 6.65 11.72 6.78
CA ALA A 74 5.93 11.65 5.51
C ALA A 74 4.89 10.51 5.53
N LYS A 75 3.59 10.88 5.55
CA LYS A 75 2.47 9.97 5.35
C LYS A 75 2.14 9.94 3.84
N GLY A 76 1.83 8.77 3.30
CA GLY A 76 1.37 8.65 1.91
C GLY A 76 -0.04 9.23 1.76
N VAL A 77 -0.16 10.38 1.11
CA VAL A 77 -1.45 11.01 0.80
C VAL A 77 -1.80 10.71 -0.65
N ILE A 78 -2.99 10.18 -0.88
CA ILE A 78 -3.51 9.90 -2.22
C ILE A 78 -4.43 11.06 -2.60
N SER A 79 -4.04 11.85 -3.60
CA SER A 79 -4.88 12.89 -4.20
C SER A 79 -5.43 12.40 -5.54
N VAL A 80 -6.75 12.43 -5.71
CA VAL A 80 -7.39 12.14 -7.00
C VAL A 80 -7.51 13.45 -7.77
N VAL A 81 -6.81 13.57 -8.91
CA VAL A 81 -6.88 14.73 -9.80
C VAL A 81 -7.71 14.37 -11.03
N SER A 82 -8.70 15.21 -11.35
CA SER A 82 -9.54 15.04 -12.54
C SER A 82 -8.92 15.72 -13.77
N ASN A 83 -9.25 15.24 -14.97
CA ASN A 83 -8.84 15.84 -16.23
C ASN A 83 -9.60 17.15 -16.49
N LEU A 84 -9.13 18.22 -15.86
CA LEU A 84 -9.63 19.59 -16.02
C LEU A 84 -8.58 20.45 -16.75
N PRO A 85 -8.99 21.53 -17.42
CA PRO A 85 -8.03 22.53 -17.90
C PRO A 85 -7.38 23.22 -16.70
N SER A 86 -6.07 23.49 -16.78
CA SER A 86 -5.28 24.18 -15.76
C SER A 86 -5.92 25.50 -15.28
N THR A 87 -6.64 26.19 -16.17
CA THR A 87 -7.36 27.44 -15.87
C THR A 87 -8.38 27.30 -14.73
N THR A 88 -8.97 26.12 -14.48
CA THR A 88 -9.92 25.95 -13.35
C THR A 88 -9.24 25.92 -11.99
N MET A 89 -7.94 25.60 -11.95
CA MET A 89 -7.13 25.62 -10.73
C MET A 89 -6.46 26.99 -10.49
N GLU A 90 -6.49 27.89 -11.47
CA GLU A 90 -5.87 29.20 -11.36
C GLU A 90 -6.72 30.17 -10.53
N SER A 91 -6.05 31.11 -9.88
CA SER A 91 -6.70 32.24 -9.21
C SER A 91 -7.44 33.12 -10.22
N ALA A 92 -8.50 33.82 -9.79
CA ALA A 92 -9.31 34.74 -10.59
C ALA A 92 -8.57 36.05 -11.01
N LEU A 93 -7.32 35.94 -11.43
CA LEU A 93 -6.52 37.01 -12.03
C LEU A 93 -6.63 36.94 -13.56
N PRO A 94 -6.43 38.06 -14.29
CA PRO A 94 -6.46 38.07 -15.73
C PRO A 94 -5.47 37.08 -16.36
N THR A 95 -5.93 36.36 -17.39
CA THR A 95 -5.33 35.14 -17.94
C THR A 95 -4.07 35.43 -18.76
N ALA A 96 -2.89 35.33 -18.13
CA ALA A 96 -1.59 35.45 -18.82
C ALA A 96 -0.94 34.08 -19.12
N LYS A 97 -1.62 32.97 -18.84
CA LYS A 97 -1.05 31.61 -18.92
C LYS A 97 -1.82 30.71 -19.88
N THR A 98 -1.10 29.76 -20.45
CA THR A 98 -1.59 28.80 -21.45
C THR A 98 -2.53 27.77 -20.84
N ALA A 99 -3.70 27.58 -21.45
CA ALA A 99 -4.67 26.57 -21.04
C ALA A 99 -4.27 25.16 -21.52
N SER A 100 -3.49 24.43 -20.72
CA SER A 100 -3.24 22.98 -20.91
C SER A 100 -4.11 22.14 -19.98
N SER A 101 -4.31 20.85 -20.29
CA SER A 101 -4.91 19.90 -19.32
C SER A 101 -3.97 19.66 -18.13
N LEU A 102 -4.54 19.37 -16.96
CA LEU A 102 -3.80 18.97 -15.75
C LEU A 102 -3.17 17.58 -15.87
N LEU A 103 -3.76 16.69 -16.67
CA LEU A 103 -3.35 15.30 -16.76
C LEU A 103 -2.29 15.12 -17.84
N ALA A 104 -1.22 14.39 -17.53
CA ALA A 104 -0.16 14.12 -18.50
C ALA A 104 -0.66 13.15 -19.60
N PRO A 105 -0.11 13.19 -20.83
CA PRO A 105 -0.48 12.25 -21.89
C PRO A 105 -0.32 10.77 -21.47
N GLU A 106 0.68 10.45 -20.64
CA GLU A 106 0.90 9.09 -20.13
C GLU A 106 -0.17 8.63 -19.11
N GLU A 107 -0.80 9.57 -18.40
CA GLU A 107 -1.90 9.30 -17.46
C GLU A 107 -3.24 9.14 -18.20
N VAL A 108 -3.42 9.84 -19.32
CA VAL A 108 -4.56 9.64 -20.25
C VAL A 108 -4.41 8.34 -21.02
N PHE A 109 -3.19 8.05 -21.50
CA PHE A 109 -2.89 6.89 -22.32
C PHE A 109 -1.51 6.32 -21.98
N SER A 110 -1.51 5.17 -21.32
CA SER A 110 -0.31 4.38 -21.06
C SER A 110 -0.36 3.07 -21.84
N THR A 111 0.64 2.81 -22.66
CA THR A 111 0.85 1.48 -23.23
C THR A 111 1.62 0.62 -22.24
N THR A 112 1.11 -0.57 -21.89
CA THR A 112 1.76 -1.52 -20.97
C THR A 112 3.18 -1.94 -21.40
N ALA A 113 3.51 -1.80 -22.70
CA ALA A 113 4.85 -2.00 -23.24
C ALA A 113 5.26 -0.77 -24.06
N PRO A 114 6.41 -0.13 -23.77
CA PRO A 114 6.88 1.00 -24.57
C PRO A 114 7.20 0.54 -25.99
N GLY A 115 6.46 1.07 -26.96
CA GLY A 115 6.86 1.15 -28.37
C GLY A 115 6.84 -0.13 -29.20
N VAL A 116 6.31 -1.26 -28.71
CA VAL A 116 6.28 -2.51 -29.50
C VAL A 116 4.91 -3.16 -29.43
N ILE A 117 4.07 -2.82 -30.43
CA ILE A 117 2.88 -3.60 -30.79
C ILE A 117 3.31 -4.58 -31.90
N ALA A 118 4.37 -5.35 -31.67
CA ALA A 118 4.75 -6.41 -32.58
C ALA A 118 4.00 -7.68 -32.17
N SER A 119 3.32 -8.31 -33.13
CA SER A 119 2.73 -9.62 -32.88
C SER A 119 3.85 -10.64 -32.60
N ARG A 120 3.56 -11.65 -31.78
CA ARG A 120 4.53 -12.73 -31.48
C ARG A 120 4.97 -13.50 -32.73
N GLU A 121 4.19 -13.40 -33.81
CA GLU A 121 4.40 -14.02 -35.11
C GLU A 121 5.36 -13.23 -36.00
N GLU A 122 5.43 -11.91 -35.81
CA GLU A 122 6.30 -10.99 -36.57
C GLU A 122 7.70 -10.87 -35.95
N MET A 123 7.86 -11.35 -34.71
CA MET A 123 9.13 -11.31 -33.98
C MET A 123 10.11 -12.34 -34.51
N THR A 124 11.32 -11.88 -34.84
CA THR A 124 12.41 -12.76 -35.25
C THR A 124 12.85 -13.69 -34.09
N PRO A 125 13.46 -14.85 -34.39
CA PRO A 125 13.96 -15.77 -33.36
C PRO A 125 14.92 -15.11 -32.36
N GLU A 126 15.77 -14.20 -32.84
CA GLU A 126 16.75 -13.45 -32.04
C GLU A 126 16.07 -12.48 -31.07
N GLU A 127 15.10 -11.69 -31.54
CA GLU A 127 14.31 -10.79 -30.71
C GLU A 127 13.53 -11.57 -29.64
N LYS A 128 12.99 -12.74 -30.00
CA LYS A 128 12.30 -13.63 -29.05
C LYS A 128 13.25 -14.12 -27.95
N GLN A 129 14.50 -14.41 -28.28
CA GLN A 129 15.53 -14.78 -27.32
C GLN A 129 15.94 -13.60 -26.43
N ALA A 130 16.16 -12.43 -27.00
CA ALA A 130 16.47 -11.21 -26.27
C ALA A 130 15.34 -10.85 -25.26
N LEU A 131 14.08 -10.96 -25.67
CA LEU A 131 12.91 -10.74 -24.81
C LEU A 131 12.86 -11.73 -23.64
N ARG A 132 13.09 -13.04 -23.90
CA ARG A 132 13.19 -14.06 -22.84
C ARG A 132 14.29 -13.72 -21.83
N MET A 133 15.46 -13.33 -22.31
CA MET A 133 16.60 -12.96 -21.46
C MET A 133 16.33 -11.68 -20.65
N LYS A 134 15.69 -10.68 -21.25
CA LYS A 134 15.23 -9.45 -20.58
C LYS A 134 14.23 -9.79 -19.47
N ASN A 135 13.24 -10.62 -19.76
CA ASN A 135 12.23 -11.05 -18.77
C ASN A 135 12.86 -11.89 -17.64
N ARG A 136 13.81 -12.78 -17.96
CA ARG A 136 14.57 -13.53 -16.95
C ARG A 136 15.37 -12.60 -16.05
N LYS A 137 16.08 -11.62 -16.61
CA LYS A 137 16.84 -10.59 -15.86
C LYS A 137 15.91 -9.76 -14.97
N LYS A 138 14.75 -9.31 -15.50
CA LYS A 138 13.73 -8.59 -14.71
C LYS A 138 13.24 -9.42 -13.52
N ARG A 139 12.84 -10.68 -13.74
CA ARG A 139 12.40 -11.59 -12.65
C ARG A 139 13.49 -11.81 -11.60
N MET A 140 14.74 -11.99 -12.02
CA MET A 140 15.87 -12.13 -11.09
C MET A 140 16.10 -10.86 -10.27
N LYS A 141 16.01 -9.67 -10.87
CA LYS A 141 16.10 -8.39 -10.15
C LYS A 141 14.98 -8.25 -9.12
N MET A 142 13.73 -8.53 -9.52
CA MET A 142 12.57 -8.47 -8.61
C MET A 142 12.70 -9.44 -7.43
N ARG A 143 13.23 -10.65 -7.66
CA ARG A 143 13.51 -11.60 -6.58
C ARG A 143 14.59 -11.07 -5.64
N LYS A 144 15.69 -10.53 -6.16
CA LYS A 144 16.77 -9.95 -5.34
C LYS A 144 16.28 -8.78 -4.48
N THR A 145 15.45 -7.89 -5.04
CA THR A 145 14.88 -6.76 -4.26
C THR A 145 13.94 -7.25 -3.17
N LEU A 146 13.14 -8.28 -3.47
CA LEU A 146 12.23 -8.90 -2.51
C LEU A 146 13.01 -9.59 -1.38
N ASP A 147 14.01 -10.41 -1.72
CA ASP A 147 14.89 -11.08 -0.75
C ASP A 147 15.60 -10.05 0.15
N ALA A 148 16.10 -8.95 -0.42
CA ALA A 148 16.72 -7.87 0.35
C ALA A 148 15.72 -7.17 1.30
N SER A 149 14.46 -7.02 0.90
CA SER A 149 13.42 -6.45 1.76
C SER A 149 13.04 -7.39 2.91
N VAL A 150 12.95 -8.70 2.63
CA VAL A 150 12.69 -9.74 3.63
C VAL A 150 13.83 -9.85 4.64
N ASP A 151 15.08 -9.82 4.17
CA ASP A 151 16.25 -9.82 5.04
C ASP A 151 16.29 -8.58 5.95
N LYS A 152 15.97 -7.39 5.41
CA LYS A 152 15.84 -6.15 6.21
C LYS A 152 14.75 -6.28 7.28
N TYR A 153 13.58 -6.79 6.90
CA TYR A 153 12.46 -7.00 7.83
C TYR A 153 12.79 -8.03 8.92
N SER A 154 13.43 -9.14 8.55
CA SER A 154 13.92 -10.18 9.47
C SER A 154 14.93 -9.64 10.48
N ARG A 155 15.89 -8.81 10.04
CA ARG A 155 16.89 -8.17 10.90
C ARG A 155 16.26 -7.16 11.85
N MET A 156 15.32 -6.36 11.35
CA MET A 156 14.57 -5.38 12.16
C MET A 156 13.74 -6.08 13.25
N ASN A 157 13.07 -7.18 12.91
CA ASN A 157 12.23 -7.94 13.85
C ASN A 157 13.06 -8.75 14.86
N LYS A 158 14.33 -9.05 14.56
CA LYS A 158 15.27 -9.75 15.47
C LYS A 158 16.16 -8.79 16.29
N GLY A 159 15.97 -7.48 16.18
CA GLY A 159 16.72 -6.49 16.97
C GLY A 159 18.24 -6.47 16.74
N GLN A 160 18.74 -7.09 15.67
CA GLN A 160 20.18 -7.12 15.37
C GLN A 160 20.61 -5.83 14.68
N LYS A 161 21.34 -4.97 15.41
CA LYS A 161 22.04 -3.81 14.83
C LYS A 161 23.13 -4.29 13.85
N PRO A 162 23.40 -3.54 12.76
CA PRO A 162 24.48 -3.88 11.85
C PRO A 162 25.83 -3.70 12.55
N SER A 163 26.58 -4.80 12.75
CA SER A 163 28.01 -4.71 13.02
C SER A 163 28.69 -4.19 11.77
N LYS A 164 29.48 -3.13 11.91
CA LYS A 164 30.12 -2.43 10.80
C LYS A 164 31.29 -3.21 10.18
N ASP A 165 31.68 -4.34 10.78
CA ASP A 165 32.84 -5.11 10.38
C ASP A 165 32.44 -6.54 10.01
N GLY A 166 32.83 -6.93 8.80
CA GLY A 166 32.44 -8.18 8.15
C GLY A 166 33.18 -9.39 8.70
N GLU A 167 32.73 -9.91 9.84
CA GLU A 167 33.10 -11.27 10.26
C GLU A 167 31.85 -12.15 10.43
N PRO A 168 31.71 -13.23 9.64
CA PRO A 168 30.66 -14.21 9.84
C PRO A 168 31.05 -15.09 11.02
N ASN A 169 30.57 -14.76 12.22
CA ASN A 169 30.84 -15.61 13.38
C ASN A 169 30.25 -17.01 13.16
N GLY A 170 31.12 -17.99 13.32
CA GLY A 170 30.97 -19.36 12.86
C GLY A 170 29.90 -20.13 13.61
N GLY A 171 29.33 -21.09 12.88
CA GLY A 171 28.43 -22.09 13.42
C GLY A 171 27.04 -21.89 12.88
N LYS A 172 26.64 -22.75 11.92
CA LYS A 172 25.26 -23.22 11.66
C LYS A 172 25.21 -24.05 10.35
N LYS A 173 25.66 -25.31 10.42
CA LYS A 173 25.20 -26.34 9.46
C LYS A 173 23.77 -26.82 9.75
N GLY A 174 23.17 -26.45 10.89
CA GLY A 174 21.80 -26.86 11.30
C GLY A 174 20.66 -25.82 11.14
N LYS A 175 20.94 -24.53 10.85
CA LYS A 175 19.88 -23.48 10.81
C LYS A 175 19.38 -23.09 9.42
N LYS A 176 19.88 -23.72 8.34
CA LYS A 176 19.42 -23.42 6.96
C LYS A 176 17.95 -23.79 6.73
N ALA A 177 17.43 -24.84 7.37
CA ALA A 177 16.03 -25.24 7.26
C ALA A 177 15.10 -24.24 7.97
N GLN A 178 15.44 -23.86 9.20
CA GLN A 178 14.69 -22.85 9.98
C GLN A 178 14.73 -21.48 9.32
N GLU A 179 15.88 -21.05 8.80
CA GLU A 179 16.01 -19.77 8.10
C GLU A 179 15.20 -19.75 6.79
N LYS A 180 15.15 -20.88 6.06
CA LYS A 180 14.32 -21.01 4.84
C LYS A 180 12.83 -20.96 5.18
N GLU A 181 12.43 -21.59 6.27
CA GLU A 181 11.04 -21.60 6.74
C GLU A 181 10.62 -20.22 7.28
N GLU A 182 11.49 -19.55 8.03
CA GLU A 182 11.28 -18.17 8.50
C GLU A 182 11.20 -17.18 7.34
N LYS A 183 12.09 -17.30 6.33
CA LYS A 183 12.03 -16.49 5.10
C LYS A 183 10.74 -16.76 4.33
N ALA A 184 10.30 -18.02 4.23
CA ALA A 184 9.02 -18.36 3.60
C ALA A 184 7.82 -17.81 4.38
N ARG A 185 7.88 -17.79 5.72
CA ARG A 185 6.83 -17.19 6.58
C ARG A 185 6.77 -15.67 6.43
N ALA A 186 7.92 -15.00 6.36
CA ALA A 186 8.01 -13.56 6.10
C ALA A 186 7.50 -13.18 4.69
N LEU A 187 7.80 -14.00 3.68
CA LEU A 187 7.24 -13.86 2.33
C LEU A 187 5.72 -14.02 2.34
N LYS A 188 5.19 -15.02 3.04
CA LYS A 188 3.75 -15.25 3.18
C LYS A 188 3.05 -14.11 3.93
N SER A 189 3.66 -13.52 4.96
CA SER A 189 3.07 -12.38 5.67
C SER A 189 2.98 -11.15 4.77
N ILE A 190 4.02 -10.85 3.99
CA ILE A 190 4.05 -9.74 3.04
C ILE A 190 3.00 -9.91 1.93
N VAL A 191 2.85 -11.14 1.40
CA VAL A 191 1.85 -11.46 0.36
C VAL A 191 0.41 -11.39 0.91
N LYS A 192 0.18 -11.75 2.18
CA LYS A 192 -1.16 -11.71 2.80
C LYS A 192 -1.60 -10.28 3.15
N THR A 193 -0.67 -9.37 3.41
CA THR A 193 -0.96 -7.96 3.73
C THR A 193 -0.96 -7.03 2.52
N GLY A 194 -0.29 -7.40 1.42
CA GLY A 194 -0.29 -6.64 0.18
C GLY A 194 -1.48 -6.98 -0.71
N ARG A 195 -2.52 -6.15 -0.71
CA ARG A 195 -3.51 -6.15 -1.79
C ARG A 195 -2.76 -5.92 -3.12
N GLY A 196 -2.69 -6.93 -3.98
CA GLY A 196 -2.20 -6.80 -5.37
C GLY A 196 -1.09 -7.74 -5.87
N VAL A 197 -0.73 -8.83 -5.17
CA VAL A 197 0.30 -9.77 -5.68
C VAL A 197 -0.31 -11.15 -6.01
N THR A 198 -0.46 -11.45 -7.31
CA THR A 198 -0.85 -12.77 -7.82
C THR A 198 0.37 -13.69 -7.96
N VAL A 199 0.29 -14.90 -7.40
CA VAL A 199 1.28 -15.97 -7.61
C VAL A 199 0.86 -16.80 -8.81
N VAL A 200 1.60 -16.70 -9.90
CA VAL A 200 1.52 -17.67 -11.02
C VAL A 200 2.59 -18.75 -10.81
N GLY A 201 2.15 -19.96 -10.41
CA GLY A 201 2.86 -21.21 -10.69
C GLY A 201 3.31 -22.04 -9.48
N LYS A 202 2.52 -23.11 -9.26
CA LYS A 202 2.61 -24.29 -8.36
C LYS A 202 2.72 -24.04 -6.86
#